data_AF-A0A0C4EKX2-F1
#
_entry.id   AF-A0A0C4EKX2-F1
#
_cell.length_a   1.000
_cell.length_b   1.000
_cell.length_c   1.000
_cell.angle_alpha   90.00
_cell.angle_beta   90.00
_cell.angle_gamma   90.00
#
_symmetry.space_group_name_H-M   'P 1'
#
loop_
_entity.id
_entity.type
_entity.pdbx_description
1 polymer ?
#
loop_
_entity_poly.entity_id
_entity_poly.type
_entity_poly.pdbx_seq_one_letter_code
_entity_poly.pdbx_strand_id
1 'polypeptide(L)'
;MSLVVPEAHQQFQHILRLLNTNVDGRIKIMFALTQIRGVGRRLANVACKKADVDLNKRAGELNPDELERIVTIIQNPAQFKIPAWFLNRQRDIVDGKSYQVLSNGLDSKLREDLERLKKIRAHRGLRHYWGLRVRGQHTKTTGRRGKTVGVSKKK
;
A
#
# COMPACT_ATOMS: atom_id res chain seq x y z
N MET A 1 9.23 -5.65 -28.20
CA MET A 1 10.21 -4.78 -27.53
C MET A 1 10.31 -3.51 -28.36
N SER A 2 9.83 -2.37 -27.86
CA SER A 2 10.05 -1.08 -28.52
C SER A 2 11.46 -0.59 -28.14
N LEU A 3 12.41 -0.78 -29.05
CA LEU A 3 13.72 -0.11 -29.01
C LEU A 3 13.50 1.33 -29.51
N VAL A 4 12.97 2.18 -28.64
CA VAL A 4 13.07 3.62 -28.84
C VAL A 4 14.36 4.04 -28.16
N VAL A 5 15.36 4.39 -28.96
CA VAL A 5 16.52 5.14 -28.47
C VAL A 5 15.97 6.45 -27.93
N PRO A 6 16.15 6.80 -26.64
CA PRO A 6 15.64 8.05 -26.15
C PRO A 6 16.36 9.17 -26.88
N GLU A 7 15.60 10.06 -27.51
CA GLU A 7 16.11 11.35 -27.95
C GLU A 7 16.81 12.02 -26.75
N ALA A 8 17.93 12.70 -26.99
CA ALA A 8 18.78 13.30 -25.95
C ALA A 8 18.06 14.28 -24.99
N HIS A 9 16.78 14.58 -25.26
CA HIS A 9 15.90 15.45 -24.50
C HIS A 9 14.94 14.72 -23.55
N GLN A 10 14.86 13.39 -23.56
CA GLN A 10 14.03 12.63 -22.61
C GLN A 10 14.85 12.27 -21.37
N GLN A 11 14.83 13.17 -20.39
CA GLN A 11 15.60 13.08 -19.16
C GLN A 11 15.06 11.96 -18.28
N PHE A 12 15.68 10.77 -18.37
CA PHE A 12 15.29 9.60 -17.58
C PHE A 12 15.54 9.83 -16.09
N GLN A 13 14.50 9.73 -15.27
CA GLN A 13 14.63 9.84 -13.82
C GLN A 13 14.80 8.46 -13.19
N HIS A 14 15.97 8.20 -12.60
CA HIS A 14 16.24 6.95 -11.92
C HIS A 14 15.45 6.77 -10.62
N ILE A 15 15.24 7.87 -9.88
CA ILE A 15 14.53 7.87 -8.61
C ILE A 15 13.48 8.97 -8.67
N LEU A 16 12.23 8.59 -8.44
CA LEU A 16 11.09 9.49 -8.37
C LEU A 16 10.65 9.60 -6.92
N ARG A 17 10.41 10.80 -6.42
CA ARG A 17 9.88 10.98 -5.06
C ARG A 17 8.38 11.25 -5.14
N LEU A 18 7.59 10.29 -4.66
CA LEU A 18 6.13 10.28 -4.75
C LEU A 18 5.52 10.05 -3.38
N LEU A 19 4.62 10.93 -2.95
CA LEU A 19 3.84 10.76 -1.70
C LEU A 19 4.70 10.37 -0.48
N ASN A 20 5.84 11.04 -0.30
CA ASN A 20 6.85 10.78 0.74
C ASN A 20 7.59 9.42 0.64
N THR A 21 7.54 8.76 -0.52
CA THR A 21 8.27 7.52 -0.79
C THR A 21 9.18 7.67 -2.00
N ASN A 22 10.32 6.97 -1.98
CA ASN A 22 11.22 6.90 -3.12
C ASN A 22 10.77 5.72 -4.00
N VAL A 23 10.57 5.99 -5.28
CA VAL A 23 10.10 5.04 -6.28
C VAL A 23 11.17 4.83 -7.35
N ASP A 24 11.45 3.58 -7.69
CA ASP A 24 12.44 3.22 -8.71
C ASP A 24 11.89 3.44 -10.14
N GLY A 25 12.59 4.29 -10.90
CA GLY A 25 12.26 4.66 -12.27
C GLY A 25 12.50 3.55 -13.31
N ARG A 26 13.34 2.55 -13.00
CA ARG A 26 13.65 1.46 -13.95
C ARG A 26 12.48 0.49 -14.12
N ILE A 27 11.62 0.38 -13.12
CA ILE A 27 10.50 -0.55 -13.11
C ILE A 27 9.32 0.04 -13.93
N LYS A 28 8.49 -0.82 -14.51
CA LYS A 28 7.23 -0.37 -15.15
C LYS A 28 6.34 0.35 -14.14
N ILE A 29 5.64 1.38 -14.60
CA ILE A 29 4.86 2.32 -13.76
C ILE A 29 3.90 1.58 -12.82
N MET A 30 3.14 0.61 -13.34
CA MET A 30 2.17 -0.15 -12.54
C MET A 30 2.78 -0.83 -11.31
N PHE A 31 4.00 -1.34 -11.43
CA PHE A 31 4.70 -1.99 -10.32
C PHE A 31 5.45 -0.98 -9.45
N ALA A 32 6.03 0.05 -10.06
CA ALA A 32 6.74 1.10 -9.36
C ALA A 32 5.83 1.79 -8.32
N LEU A 33 4.58 2.11 -8.69
CA LEU A 33 3.59 2.72 -7.79
C LEU A 33 3.23 1.85 -6.57
N THR A 34 3.46 0.53 -6.62
CA THR A 34 3.15 -0.36 -5.47
C THR A 34 4.11 -0.21 -4.29
N GLN A 35 5.22 0.51 -4.47
CA GLN A 35 6.12 0.87 -3.38
C GLN A 35 5.46 1.88 -2.41
N ILE A 36 4.46 2.63 -2.88
CA ILE A 36 3.68 3.54 -2.05
C ILE A 36 2.73 2.72 -1.15
N ARG A 37 2.86 2.87 0.17
CA ARG A 37 1.95 2.22 1.13
C ARG A 37 0.51 2.66 0.86
N GLY A 38 -0.40 1.69 0.79
CA GLY A 38 -1.80 1.92 0.44
C GLY A 38 -2.12 1.77 -1.05
N VAL A 39 -1.11 1.73 -1.93
CA VAL A 39 -1.30 1.48 -3.37
C VAL A 39 -0.93 0.04 -3.71
N GLY A 40 -1.92 -0.72 -4.21
CA GLY A 40 -1.72 -2.07 -4.73
C GLY A 40 -1.69 -2.12 -6.25
N ARG A 41 -1.35 -3.27 -6.83
CA ARG A 41 -1.29 -3.49 -8.29
C ARG A 41 -2.57 -3.06 -9.01
N ARG A 42 -3.73 -3.36 -8.42
CA ARG A 42 -5.04 -3.02 -8.99
C ARG A 42 -5.29 -1.52 -8.99
N LEU A 43 -5.00 -0.84 -7.87
CA LEU A 43 -5.17 0.62 -7.78
C LEU A 43 -4.20 1.34 -8.70
N ALA A 44 -2.94 0.90 -8.76
CA ALA A 44 -1.94 1.44 -9.68
C ALA A 44 -2.41 1.34 -11.14
N ASN A 45 -2.93 0.17 -11.55
CA ASN A 45 -3.46 -0.03 -12.90
C ASN A 45 -4.64 0.91 -13.19
N VAL A 46 -5.60 1.03 -12.27
CA VAL A 46 -6.75 1.94 -12.44
C VAL A 46 -6.27 3.40 -12.49
N ALA A 47 -5.33 3.80 -11.65
CA ALA A 47 -4.78 5.15 -11.64
C ALA A 47 -4.06 5.49 -12.96
N CYS A 48 -3.20 4.60 -13.47
CA CYS A 48 -2.56 4.76 -14.77
C CYS A 48 -3.58 4.88 -15.91
N LYS A 49 -4.61 4.02 -15.92
CA LYS A 49 -5.68 4.07 -16.92
C LYS A 49 -6.53 5.33 -16.85
N LYS A 50 -6.70 5.91 -15.66
CA LYS A 50 -7.44 7.17 -15.47
C LYS A 50 -6.60 8.40 -15.75
N ALA A 51 -5.28 8.28 -15.64
CA ALA A 51 -4.31 9.32 -15.99
C ALA A 51 -3.97 9.32 -17.50
N ASP A 52 -4.54 8.39 -18.28
CA ASP A 52 -4.20 8.13 -19.68
C ASP A 52 -2.70 7.88 -19.91
N VAL A 53 -2.07 7.16 -18.99
CA VAL A 53 -0.67 6.76 -19.06
C VAL A 53 -0.55 5.30 -19.48
N ASP A 54 0.31 5.03 -20.47
CA ASP A 54 0.58 3.66 -20.90
C ASP A 54 1.21 2.82 -19.77
N LEU A 55 0.65 1.62 -19.58
CA LEU A 55 1.05 0.65 -18.56
C LEU A 55 2.41 0.01 -18.85
N ASN A 56 2.87 0.03 -20.10
CA ASN A 56 4.15 -0.54 -20.49
C ASN A 56 5.35 0.39 -20.32
N LYS A 57 5.12 1.71 -20.23
CA LYS A 57 6.15 2.70 -19.94
C LYS A 57 6.86 2.43 -18.63
N ARG A 58 8.13 2.84 -18.54
CA ARG A 58 8.89 2.83 -17.28
C ARG A 58 8.57 4.06 -16.45
N ALA A 59 8.69 3.96 -15.14
CA ALA A 59 8.40 5.07 -14.25
C ALA A 59 9.34 6.27 -14.48
N GLY A 60 10.60 6.03 -14.84
CA GLY A 60 11.56 7.08 -15.13
C GLY A 60 11.35 7.83 -16.44
N GLU A 61 10.43 7.36 -17.28
CA GLU A 61 10.04 7.99 -18.57
C GLU A 61 8.80 8.89 -18.42
N LEU A 62 8.24 9.02 -17.21
CA LEU A 62 7.06 9.83 -16.95
C LEU A 62 7.36 11.33 -17.06
N ASN A 63 6.45 12.07 -17.70
CA ASN A 63 6.46 13.53 -17.64
C ASN A 63 6.02 14.01 -16.23
N PRO A 64 6.53 15.14 -15.69
CA PRO A 64 6.04 15.70 -14.43
C PRO A 64 4.51 15.88 -14.39
N ASP A 65 3.88 16.26 -15.51
CA ASP A 65 2.43 16.43 -15.58
C ASP A 65 1.66 15.09 -15.53
N GLU A 66 2.21 14.03 -16.13
CA GLU A 66 1.65 12.67 -16.00
C GLU A 66 1.74 12.20 -14.54
N LEU A 67 2.86 12.52 -13.88
CA LEU A 67 3.13 12.18 -12.50
C LEU A 67 2.16 12.90 -11.55
N GLU A 68 1.95 14.20 -11.71
CA GLU A 68 1.00 14.97 -10.89
C GLU A 68 -0.43 14.48 -11.08
N ARG A 69 -0.84 14.16 -12.32
CA ARG A 69 -2.14 13.53 -12.60
C ARG A 69 -2.31 12.19 -11.86
N ILE A 70 -1.29 11.34 -11.87
CA ILE A 70 -1.33 10.07 -11.11
C ILE A 70 -1.48 10.35 -9.61
N VAL A 71 -0.72 11.31 -9.07
CA VAL A 71 -0.76 11.65 -7.64
C VAL A 71 -2.14 12.17 -7.22
N THR A 72 -2.72 13.09 -7.99
CA THR A 72 -4.05 13.66 -7.72
C THR A 72 -5.14 12.58 -7.79
N ILE A 73 -5.08 11.65 -8.75
CA ILE A 73 -6.02 10.52 -8.85
C ILE A 73 -5.89 9.59 -7.63
N ILE A 74 -4.67 9.31 -7.18
CA ILE A 74 -4.44 8.42 -6.04
C ILE A 74 -4.89 9.07 -4.72
N GLN A 75 -4.71 10.38 -4.57
CA GLN A 75 -5.16 11.14 -3.38
C GLN A 75 -6.68 11.28 -3.32
N ASN A 76 -7.33 11.57 -4.45
CA ASN A 76 -8.77 11.87 -4.52
C ASN A 76 -9.54 10.91 -5.46
N PRO A 77 -9.49 9.58 -5.25
CA PRO A 77 -10.04 8.61 -6.21
C PRO A 77 -11.56 8.74 -6.42
N ALA A 78 -12.29 9.18 -5.40
CA ALA A 78 -13.74 9.36 -5.48
C ALA A 78 -14.15 10.41 -6.54
N GLN A 79 -13.33 11.44 -6.76
CA GLN A 79 -13.61 12.48 -7.77
C GLN A 79 -13.43 11.94 -9.20
N PHE A 80 -12.53 10.97 -9.39
CA PHE A 80 -12.21 10.37 -10.69
C PHE A 80 -13.08 9.16 -11.05
N LYS A 81 -14.32 9.11 -10.51
CA LYS A 81 -15.31 8.05 -10.76
C LYS A 81 -14.83 6.66 -10.32
N ILE A 82 -13.96 6.56 -9.31
CA ILE A 82 -13.60 5.28 -8.69
C ILE A 82 -14.63 4.98 -7.59
N PRO A 83 -15.31 3.82 -7.62
CA PRO A 83 -16.34 3.50 -6.64
C PRO A 83 -15.80 3.40 -5.20
N ALA A 84 -16.65 3.74 -4.22
CA ALA A 84 -16.29 3.71 -2.80
C ALA A 84 -15.85 2.32 -2.29
N TRP A 85 -16.42 1.25 -2.84
CA TRP A 85 -16.04 -0.14 -2.50
C TRP A 85 -14.59 -0.48 -2.88
N PHE A 86 -13.95 0.31 -3.74
CA PHE A 86 -12.57 0.13 -4.16
C PHE A 86 -11.57 0.71 -3.16
N LEU A 87 -12.01 1.65 -2.33
CA LEU A 87 -11.14 2.38 -1.40
C LEU A 87 -10.73 1.50 -0.22
N ASN A 88 -9.52 1.73 0.31
CA ASN A 88 -8.97 0.90 1.39
C ASN A 88 -9.58 1.16 2.77
N ARG A 89 -10.13 2.36 3.02
CA ARG A 89 -10.81 2.71 4.28
C ARG A 89 -12.22 3.21 4.00
N GLN A 90 -13.19 2.34 4.22
CA GLN A 90 -14.60 2.61 3.99
C GLN A 90 -15.31 2.86 5.30
N ARG A 91 -16.24 3.83 5.32
CA ARG A 91 -17.09 4.15 6.47
C ARG A 91 -16.29 4.28 7.76
N ASP A 92 -15.37 5.24 7.78
CA ASP A 92 -14.51 5.43 8.94
C ASP A 92 -15.31 5.68 10.23
N ILE A 93 -14.78 5.21 11.35
CA ILE A 93 -15.51 5.20 12.62
C ILE A 93 -15.72 6.62 13.16
N VAL A 94 -14.81 7.54 12.85
CA VAL A 94 -14.86 8.92 13.30
C VAL A 94 -15.77 9.75 12.39
N ASP A 95 -15.45 9.80 11.09
CA ASP A 95 -16.10 10.73 10.16
C ASP A 95 -17.21 10.10 9.31
N GLY A 96 -17.36 8.77 9.30
CA GLY A 96 -18.30 8.03 8.45
C GLY A 96 -17.96 8.04 6.95
N LYS A 97 -16.95 8.82 6.53
CA LYS A 97 -16.52 8.97 5.14
C LYS A 97 -15.65 7.78 4.69
N SER A 98 -15.63 7.57 3.38
CA SER A 98 -14.75 6.58 2.73
C SER A 98 -13.60 7.31 2.05
N TYR A 99 -12.38 6.88 2.31
CA TYR A 99 -11.17 7.52 1.81
C TYR A 99 -10.11 6.49 1.41
N GLN A 100 -9.20 6.94 0.56
CA GLN A 100 -7.99 6.20 0.23
C GLN A 100 -6.85 6.72 1.10
N VAL A 101 -6.36 5.89 2.02
CA VAL A 101 -5.21 6.24 2.85
C VAL A 101 -3.92 5.84 2.18
N LEU A 102 -2.94 6.73 2.23
CA LEU A 102 -1.66 6.59 1.53
C LEU A 102 -0.50 6.84 2.49
N SER A 103 0.65 6.27 2.13
CA SER A 103 1.96 6.49 2.77
C SER A 103 1.88 6.49 4.30
N ASN A 104 2.25 7.61 4.93
CA ASN A 104 2.33 7.76 6.38
C ASN A 104 0.94 7.76 7.03
N GLY A 105 -0.08 8.25 6.31
CA GLY A 105 -1.44 8.30 6.83
C GLY A 105 -1.97 6.90 7.16
N LEU A 106 -1.55 5.86 6.43
CA LEU A 106 -2.03 4.50 6.63
C LEU A 106 -1.53 3.92 7.94
N ASP A 107 -0.26 4.17 8.24
CA ASP A 107 0.36 3.70 9.48
C ASP A 107 -0.17 4.46 10.70
N SER A 108 -0.39 5.78 10.59
CA SER A 108 -1.04 6.58 11.65
C SER A 108 -2.44 6.08 11.95
N LYS A 109 -3.25 5.85 10.90
CA LYS A 109 -4.62 5.36 11.04
C LYS A 109 -4.70 3.96 11.65
N LEU A 110 -3.77 3.07 11.31
CA LEU A 110 -3.67 1.75 11.93
C LEU A 110 -3.32 1.85 13.43
N ARG A 111 -2.43 2.78 13.81
CA ARG A 111 -2.07 3.01 15.22
C ARG A 111 -3.26 3.52 16.02
N GLU A 112 -3.98 4.52 15.51
CA GLU A 112 -5.22 5.04 16.12
C GLU A 112 -6.24 3.92 16.36
N ASP A 113 -6.48 3.06 15.37
CA ASP A 113 -7.42 1.94 15.49
C ASP A 113 -7.00 0.93 16.56
N LEU A 114 -5.70 0.60 16.62
CA LEU A 114 -5.16 -0.33 17.61
C LEU A 114 -5.19 0.26 19.02
N GLU A 115 -4.86 1.53 19.19
CA GLU A 115 -4.94 2.22 20.47
C GLU A 115 -6.37 2.29 20.99
N ARG A 116 -7.33 2.58 20.11
CA ARG A 116 -8.76 2.54 20.46
C ARG A 116 -9.17 1.16 20.97
N LEU A 117 -8.77 0.09 20.27
CA LEU A 117 -9.08 -1.29 20.70
C LEU A 117 -8.41 -1.66 22.04
N LYS A 118 -7.20 -1.16 22.30
CA LYS A 118 -6.50 -1.35 23.58
C LYS A 118 -7.20 -0.62 24.72
N LYS A 119 -7.61 0.65 24.50
CA LYS A 119 -8.34 1.45 25.49
C LYS A 119 -9.68 0.83 25.88
N ILE A 120 -10.42 0.31 24.90
CA ILE A 120 -11.70 -0.42 25.12
C ILE A 120 -11.47 -1.77 25.84
N ARG A 121 -10.23 -2.29 25.86
CA ARG A 121 -9.88 -3.65 26.32
C ARG A 121 -10.61 -4.75 25.56
N ALA A 122 -10.90 -4.54 24.28
CA ALA A 122 -11.45 -5.59 23.42
C ALA A 122 -10.44 -6.74 23.29
N HIS A 123 -10.91 -8.00 23.27
CA HIS A 123 -10.04 -9.19 23.16
C HIS A 123 -9.05 -9.09 21.98
N ARG A 124 -9.50 -8.56 20.83
CA ARG A 124 -8.63 -8.31 19.66
C ARG A 124 -7.51 -7.30 19.96
N GLY A 125 -7.83 -6.21 20.67
CA GLY A 125 -6.87 -5.19 21.08
C GLY A 125 -5.84 -5.70 22.07
N LEU A 126 -6.27 -6.48 23.07
CA LEU A 126 -5.37 -7.13 24.03
C LEU A 126 -4.42 -8.13 23.34
N ARG A 127 -4.91 -8.91 22.38
CA ARG A 127 -4.03 -9.79 21.59
C ARG A 127 -3.01 -9.03 20.75
N HIS A 128 -3.40 -7.90 20.15
CA HIS A 128 -2.44 -7.01 19.48
C HIS A 128 -1.40 -6.43 20.46
N TYR A 129 -1.79 -6.11 21.69
CA TYR A 129 -0.87 -5.68 22.74
C TYR A 129 0.14 -6.77 23.12
N TRP A 130 -0.32 -8.02 23.26
CA TRP A 130 0.54 -9.17 23.58
C TRP A 130 1.29 -9.74 22.37
N GLY A 131 1.14 -9.18 21.17
CA GLY A 131 1.78 -9.71 19.95
C GLY A 131 1.24 -11.07 19.49
N LEU A 132 0.04 -11.46 19.94
CA LEU A 132 -0.60 -12.71 19.57
C LEU A 132 -1.46 -12.57 18.32
N ARG A 133 -1.64 -13.66 17.58
CA ARG A 133 -2.54 -13.69 16.43
C ARG A 133 -4.00 -13.52 16.87
N VAL A 134 -4.77 -12.76 16.09
CA VAL A 134 -6.05 -12.16 16.52
C VAL A 134 -7.29 -12.88 16.01
N ARG A 135 -7.20 -13.66 14.91
CA ARG A 135 -8.36 -14.29 14.24
C ARG A 135 -8.71 -15.68 14.81
N GLY A 136 -8.37 -15.94 16.07
CA GLY A 136 -8.68 -17.22 16.72
C GLY A 136 -7.80 -18.40 16.28
N GLN A 137 -6.64 -18.14 15.66
CA GLN A 137 -5.72 -19.23 15.29
C GLN A 137 -5.22 -19.98 16.54
N HIS A 138 -5.07 -21.31 16.42
CA HIS A 138 -4.50 -22.15 17.47
C HIS A 138 -3.07 -21.73 17.83
N THR A 139 -2.82 -21.37 19.09
CA THR A 139 -1.51 -20.92 19.57
C THR A 139 -0.59 -22.07 20.01
N LYS A 140 -1.12 -23.30 20.15
CA LYS A 140 -0.33 -24.49 20.54
C LYS A 140 0.70 -24.85 19.47
N THR A 141 0.27 -24.98 18.22
CA THR A 141 1.08 -25.44 17.08
C THR A 141 1.48 -24.31 16.14
N THR A 142 0.63 -23.29 15.94
CA THR A 142 0.86 -22.28 14.91
C THR A 142 1.68 -21.09 15.43
N GLY A 143 2.48 -20.47 14.55
CA GLY A 143 3.22 -19.25 14.86
C GLY A 143 4.53 -19.46 15.62
N ARG A 144 4.96 -20.71 15.81
CA ARG A 144 6.30 -21.03 16.31
C ARG A 144 7.33 -20.83 15.20
N ARG A 145 8.34 -20.00 15.46
CA ARG A 145 9.52 -19.83 14.61
C ARG A 145 10.74 -20.07 15.49
N GLY A 146 11.42 -21.19 15.27
CA GLY A 146 12.55 -21.70 16.05
C GLY A 146 12.84 -23.16 15.68
N LYS A 147 14.02 -23.69 16.04
CA LYS A 147 14.32 -25.13 15.87
C LYS A 147 13.37 -25.96 16.75
N THR A 148 12.93 -27.12 16.25
CA THR A 148 12.20 -28.11 17.04
C THR A 148 13.09 -28.54 18.20
N VAL A 149 12.75 -28.14 19.42
CA VAL A 149 13.36 -28.71 20.62
C VAL A 149 12.80 -30.13 20.72
N GLY A 150 13.66 -31.13 20.52
CA GLY A 150 13.28 -32.54 20.53
C GLY A 150 12.47 -32.89 21.78
N VAL A 151 11.50 -33.79 21.64
CA VAL A 151 10.72 -34.30 22.78
C VAL A 151 11.61 -35.24 23.58
N SER A 152 12.10 -34.81 24.74
CA SER A 152 12.59 -35.72 25.76
C SER A 152 11.39 -36.43 26.38
N LYS A 153 11.14 -37.67 25.98
CA LYS A 153 10.28 -38.58 26.74
C LYS A 153 11.11 -39.10 27.91
N LYS A 154 10.64 -38.89 29.13
CA LYS A 154 11.17 -39.60 30.30
C LYS A 154 10.90 -41.09 30.07
N LYS A 155 11.96 -41.91 30.10
CA LYS A 155 11.81 -43.37 30.28
C LYS A 155 11.18 -43.65 31.62
#